data_AF-A0A431LP95-F1
#
_entry.id   AF-A0A431LP95-F1
#
_cell.length_a   1.000
_cell.length_b   1.000
_cell.length_c   1.000
_cell.angle_alpha   90.00
_cell.angle_beta   90.00
_cell.angle_gamma   90.00
#
_symmetry.space_group_name_H-M   'P 1'
#
loop_
_entity.id
_entity.type
_entity.pdbx_description
1 polymer ?
#
loop_
_entity_poly.entity_id
_entity_poly.type
_entity_poly.pdbx_seq_one_letter_code
_entity_poly.pdbx_strand_id
1 'polypeptide(L)'
;MRKSQVYLPLAAVILALNMVPGWAAKKDIVDSPLDEQTQSSLRRACKSGNAQKALPVVMQALQGANDIPKCLAIAAYTESAGASMLDARRQCMVKALSLCQSRQDFIQVALKSRQYQCYEVTRDAVHSLIGSATSIDDLYDLARKTQEVALNDVAHLSMEKAFTLVKTVPECLAFAREAKLLSMDDLNRKACKDLIDDEPNAHELMVILHYIEPFKLKDLDRYCMKKALDRAVSEQDFLDIYNASQRRGEGDIFQVALYRGRKARLMQQIKNEQETAQQALDAQQAKAQQDLQTQGTANPSQQNAGF
;
A
#
# COMPACT_ATOMS: atom_id res chain seq x y z
N MET A 1 -13.28 22.12 52.25
CA MET A 1 -14.70 21.84 52.00
C MET A 1 -14.95 21.86 50.49
N ARG A 2 -15.49 20.76 49.92
CA ARG A 2 -16.28 20.70 48.65
C ARG A 2 -15.59 21.28 47.38
N LYS A 3 -15.31 20.54 46.29
CA LYS A 3 -15.99 19.40 45.66
C LYS A 3 -14.96 18.61 44.81
N SER A 4 -15.00 17.30 44.93
CA SER A 4 -14.49 16.36 43.93
C SER A 4 -15.37 16.45 42.68
N GLN A 5 -14.77 16.59 41.50
CA GLN A 5 -15.39 16.15 40.25
C GLN A 5 -14.52 15.08 39.61
N VAL A 6 -15.04 13.87 39.75
CA VAL A 6 -14.70 12.66 39.00
C VAL A 6 -15.23 12.88 37.58
N TYR A 7 -14.36 12.92 36.57
CA TYR A 7 -14.79 12.70 35.20
C TYR A 7 -14.66 11.20 34.91
N LEU A 8 -15.82 10.55 34.88
CA LEU A 8 -16.02 9.20 34.39
C LEU A 8 -15.53 9.08 32.92
N PRO A 9 -15.02 7.90 32.52
CA PRO A 9 -14.50 7.68 31.19
C PRO A 9 -15.61 7.63 30.14
N LEU A 10 -15.38 8.31 29.01
CA LEU A 10 -16.21 8.33 27.81
C LEU A 10 -16.05 7.01 27.02
N ALA A 11 -16.35 5.88 27.67
CA ALA A 11 -16.14 4.52 27.15
C ALA A 11 -17.46 3.75 26.92
N ALA A 12 -18.56 4.43 26.59
CA ALA A 12 -19.89 3.79 26.54
C ALA A 12 -20.77 4.18 25.34
N VAL A 13 -20.21 4.46 24.15
CA VAL A 13 -21.03 4.68 22.92
C VAL A 13 -20.61 3.84 21.71
N ILE A 14 -19.51 3.07 21.75
CA ILE A 14 -19.12 2.15 20.65
C ILE A 14 -19.28 0.69 21.07
N LEU A 15 -20.38 0.37 21.76
CA LEU A 15 -20.75 -1.01 22.08
C LEU A 15 -22.24 -1.29 21.89
N ALA A 16 -22.86 -0.64 20.90
CA ALA A 16 -24.28 -0.81 20.55
C ALA A 16 -24.51 -1.25 19.09
N LEU A 17 -23.55 -1.96 18.48
CA LEU A 17 -23.72 -2.57 17.15
C LEU A 17 -23.30 -4.04 17.06
N ASN A 18 -22.89 -4.68 18.17
CA ASN A 18 -22.42 -6.08 18.17
C ASN A 18 -22.99 -6.93 19.31
N MET A 19 -24.29 -6.81 19.56
CA MET A 19 -25.04 -7.77 20.38
C MET A 19 -26.43 -7.93 19.76
N VAL A 20 -26.57 -8.83 18.78
CA VAL A 20 -27.87 -9.46 18.52
C VAL A 20 -27.95 -10.62 19.51
N PRO A 21 -28.77 -10.56 20.57
CA PRO A 21 -28.98 -11.72 21.42
C PRO A 21 -29.69 -12.79 20.60
N GLY A 22 -29.15 -14.00 20.63
CA GLY A 22 -29.92 -15.19 20.32
C GLY A 22 -31.18 -15.23 21.19
N TRP A 23 -32.28 -15.67 20.57
CA TRP A 23 -33.61 -15.87 21.13
C TRP A 23 -34.48 -14.62 21.28
N ALA A 24 -35.08 -14.24 20.15
CA ALA A 24 -36.45 -13.73 20.13
C ALA A 24 -37.22 -14.53 19.07
N ALA A 25 -38.42 -15.01 19.42
CA ALA A 25 -39.33 -15.66 18.50
C ALA A 25 -39.67 -14.68 17.37
N LYS A 26 -38.99 -14.82 16.21
CA LYS A 26 -39.24 -13.95 15.05
C LYS A 26 -40.63 -14.24 14.50
N LYS A 27 -41.55 -13.29 14.76
CA LYS A 27 -42.68 -12.90 13.89
C LYS A 27 -42.21 -12.84 12.43
N ASP A 28 -43.15 -12.86 11.48
CA ASP A 28 -42.85 -12.79 10.04
C ASP A 28 -41.70 -11.81 9.79
N ILE A 29 -40.81 -12.14 8.86
CA ILE A 29 -39.76 -11.20 8.47
C ILE A 29 -40.54 -10.03 7.87
N VAL A 30 -40.82 -9.03 8.70
CA VAL A 30 -41.42 -7.76 8.32
C VAL A 30 -40.44 -7.24 7.28
N ASP A 31 -40.89 -7.15 6.03
CA ASP A 31 -40.10 -6.80 4.83
C ASP A 31 -39.39 -7.94 4.08
N SER A 32 -39.85 -9.19 4.19
CA SER A 32 -39.37 -10.27 3.32
C SER A 32 -39.78 -10.06 1.85
N PRO A 33 -38.85 -10.23 0.88
CA PRO A 33 -39.15 -10.14 -0.56
C PRO A 33 -39.86 -11.39 -1.12
N LEU A 34 -40.16 -12.38 -0.26
CA LEU A 34 -40.84 -13.62 -0.61
C LEU A 34 -42.36 -13.47 -0.42
N ASP A 35 -43.15 -14.15 -1.24
CA ASP A 35 -44.60 -14.24 -1.06
C ASP A 35 -44.97 -15.00 0.24
N GLU A 36 -46.14 -14.69 0.81
CA GLU A 36 -46.58 -15.24 2.10
C GLU A 36 -46.67 -16.78 2.10
N GLN A 37 -47.05 -17.38 0.96
CA GLN A 37 -47.15 -18.82 0.81
C GLN A 37 -45.78 -19.49 0.89
N THR A 38 -44.78 -18.94 0.20
CA THR A 38 -43.38 -19.40 0.30
C THR A 38 -42.82 -19.22 1.70
N GLN A 39 -43.05 -18.07 2.34
CA GLN A 39 -42.60 -17.81 3.71
C GLN A 39 -43.18 -18.82 4.72
N SER A 40 -44.50 -19.08 4.65
CA SER A 40 -45.18 -20.03 5.51
C SER A 40 -44.63 -21.46 5.32
N SER A 41 -44.39 -21.85 4.07
CA SER A 41 -43.88 -23.17 3.71
C SER A 41 -42.45 -23.38 4.21
N LEU A 42 -41.56 -22.40 3.99
CA LEU A 42 -40.17 -22.42 4.48
C LEU A 42 -40.11 -22.44 6.01
N ARG A 43 -40.94 -21.63 6.69
CA ARG A 43 -40.98 -21.61 8.15
C ARG A 43 -41.40 -22.96 8.73
N ARG A 44 -42.44 -23.61 8.17
CA ARG A 44 -42.89 -24.93 8.64
C ARG A 44 -41.82 -25.99 8.38
N ALA A 45 -41.23 -25.99 7.19
CA ALA A 45 -40.19 -26.93 6.79
C ALA A 45 -38.95 -26.84 7.69
N CYS A 46 -38.36 -25.64 7.82
CA CYS A 46 -37.10 -25.43 8.54
C CYS A 46 -37.23 -25.44 10.07
N LYS A 47 -38.44 -25.24 10.63
CA LYS A 47 -38.69 -25.41 12.08
C LYS A 47 -38.82 -26.87 12.51
N SER A 48 -39.17 -27.77 11.60
CA SER A 48 -39.39 -29.19 11.95
C SER A 48 -38.11 -29.93 12.34
N GLY A 49 -36.92 -29.37 12.06
CA GLY A 49 -35.62 -30.00 12.28
C GLY A 49 -35.34 -31.20 11.37
N ASN A 50 -36.29 -31.62 10.52
CA ASN A 50 -36.12 -32.74 9.61
C ASN A 50 -35.57 -32.27 8.27
N ALA A 51 -34.26 -32.43 8.10
CA ALA A 51 -33.55 -31.94 6.92
C ALA A 51 -34.03 -32.58 5.60
N GLN A 52 -34.35 -33.88 5.63
CA GLN A 52 -34.79 -34.61 4.43
C GLN A 52 -36.12 -34.07 3.88
N LYS A 53 -37.01 -33.60 4.76
CA LYS A 53 -38.29 -33.02 4.35
C LYS A 53 -38.19 -31.55 4.00
N ALA A 54 -37.27 -30.82 4.64
CA ALA A 54 -37.11 -29.39 4.42
C ALA A 54 -36.32 -29.06 3.14
N LEU A 55 -35.32 -29.87 2.78
CA LEU A 55 -34.46 -29.63 1.63
C LEU A 55 -35.24 -29.44 0.31
N PRO A 56 -36.21 -30.31 -0.07
CA PRO A 56 -36.98 -30.13 -1.31
C PRO A 56 -37.75 -28.81 -1.34
N VAL A 57 -38.32 -28.39 -0.20
CA VAL A 57 -39.08 -27.14 -0.08
C VAL A 57 -38.15 -25.93 -0.25
N VAL A 58 -36.97 -25.97 0.36
CA VAL A 58 -35.96 -24.90 0.21
C VAL A 58 -35.47 -24.83 -1.23
N MET A 59 -35.19 -25.97 -1.87
CA MET A 59 -34.73 -26.01 -3.26
C MET A 59 -35.81 -25.53 -4.24
N GLN A 60 -37.07 -25.89 -4.02
CA GLN A 60 -38.19 -25.41 -4.83
C GLN A 60 -38.36 -23.88 -4.71
N ALA A 61 -38.30 -23.35 -3.49
CA ALA A 61 -38.33 -21.89 -3.28
C ALA A 61 -37.12 -21.21 -3.94
N LEU A 62 -35.93 -21.82 -3.84
CA LEU A 62 -34.72 -21.30 -4.44
C LEU A 62 -34.81 -21.25 -5.96
N GLN A 63 -35.42 -22.25 -6.61
CA GLN A 63 -35.63 -22.25 -8.06
C GLN A 63 -36.44 -21.05 -8.52
N GLY A 64 -37.49 -20.66 -7.77
CA GLY A 64 -38.32 -19.48 -8.06
C GLY A 64 -37.69 -18.13 -7.70
N ALA A 65 -36.56 -18.10 -6.99
CA ALA A 65 -35.87 -16.86 -6.65
C ALA A 65 -35.11 -16.29 -7.85
N ASN A 66 -35.47 -15.08 -8.29
CA ASN A 66 -34.88 -14.42 -9.48
C ASN A 66 -34.03 -13.19 -9.14
N ASP A 67 -33.87 -12.89 -7.85
CA ASP A 67 -33.11 -11.75 -7.37
C ASP A 67 -32.32 -12.13 -6.11
N ILE A 68 -31.28 -11.35 -5.81
CA ILE A 68 -30.39 -11.58 -4.67
C ILE A 68 -31.17 -11.51 -3.34
N PRO A 69 -32.03 -10.50 -3.08
CA PRO A 69 -32.78 -10.43 -1.83
C PRO A 69 -33.60 -11.69 -1.52
N LYS A 70 -34.25 -12.29 -2.52
CA LYS A 70 -34.99 -13.56 -2.33
C LYS A 70 -34.07 -14.71 -2.00
N CYS A 71 -32.93 -14.85 -2.69
CA CYS A 71 -31.95 -15.89 -2.36
C CYS A 71 -31.43 -15.75 -0.92
N LEU A 72 -31.13 -14.53 -0.48
CA LEU A 72 -30.69 -14.25 0.90
C LEU A 72 -31.79 -14.50 1.93
N ALA A 73 -33.05 -14.15 1.61
CA ALA A 73 -34.19 -14.40 2.47
C ALA A 73 -34.41 -15.91 2.68
N ILE A 74 -34.35 -16.71 1.61
CA ILE A 74 -34.45 -18.18 1.69
C ILE A 74 -33.31 -18.75 2.53
N ALA A 75 -32.06 -18.28 2.31
CA ALA A 75 -30.91 -18.69 3.10
C ALA A 75 -31.11 -18.42 4.60
N ALA A 76 -31.70 -17.29 4.99
CA ALA A 76 -31.97 -16.97 6.40
C ALA A 76 -32.91 -17.99 7.08
N TYR A 77 -33.90 -18.54 6.38
CA TYR A 77 -34.77 -19.58 6.94
C TYR A 77 -34.03 -20.88 7.24
N THR A 78 -32.90 -21.13 6.59
CA THR A 78 -32.08 -22.34 6.82
C THR A 78 -31.20 -22.24 8.07
N GLU A 79 -31.01 -21.05 8.66
CA GLU A 79 -30.16 -20.87 9.85
C GLU A 79 -30.70 -21.65 11.06
N SER A 80 -32.02 -21.66 11.26
CA SER A 80 -32.64 -22.32 12.42
C SER A 80 -32.45 -23.84 12.47
N ALA A 81 -32.19 -24.46 11.32
CA ALA A 81 -31.95 -25.89 11.19
C ALA A 81 -30.46 -26.28 11.36
N GLY A 82 -29.58 -25.30 11.57
CA GLY A 82 -28.17 -25.51 11.89
C GLY A 82 -27.39 -26.16 10.74
N ALA A 83 -26.53 -27.13 11.10
CA ALA A 83 -25.61 -27.80 10.19
C ALA A 83 -26.32 -28.63 9.11
N SER A 84 -27.49 -29.18 9.42
CA SER A 84 -28.26 -30.06 8.54
C SER A 84 -28.77 -29.39 7.25
N MET A 85 -28.74 -28.05 7.20
CA MET A 85 -29.13 -27.24 6.05
C MET A 85 -27.98 -26.47 5.42
N LEU A 86 -26.73 -26.76 5.79
CA LEU A 86 -25.56 -26.04 5.25
C LEU A 86 -25.47 -26.12 3.73
N ASP A 87 -25.72 -27.30 3.14
CA ASP A 87 -25.68 -27.46 1.68
C ASP A 87 -26.79 -26.67 0.97
N ALA A 88 -27.99 -26.65 1.55
CA ALA A 88 -29.10 -25.86 1.04
C ALA A 88 -28.77 -24.36 1.08
N ARG A 89 -28.18 -23.90 2.20
CA ARG A 89 -27.71 -22.52 2.38
C ARG A 89 -26.60 -22.18 1.38
N ARG A 90 -25.64 -23.07 1.17
CA ARG A 90 -24.58 -22.92 0.18
C ARG A 90 -25.18 -22.74 -1.21
N GLN A 91 -26.13 -23.56 -1.62
CA GLN A 91 -26.80 -23.43 -2.92
C GLN A 91 -27.54 -22.09 -3.06
N CYS A 92 -28.16 -21.59 -1.98
CA CYS A 92 -28.77 -20.25 -1.99
C CYS A 92 -27.73 -19.16 -2.25
N MET A 93 -26.56 -19.26 -1.61
CA MET A 93 -25.46 -18.31 -1.80
C MET A 93 -24.80 -18.42 -3.18
N VAL A 94 -24.64 -19.64 -3.72
CA VAL A 94 -24.13 -19.85 -5.08
C VAL A 94 -25.07 -19.24 -6.11
N LYS A 95 -26.39 -19.43 -5.96
CA LYS A 95 -27.36 -18.80 -6.84
C LYS A 95 -27.34 -17.27 -6.69
N ALA A 96 -27.27 -16.74 -5.47
CA ALA A 96 -27.12 -15.30 -5.25
C ALA A 96 -25.88 -14.74 -5.95
N LEU A 97 -24.74 -15.44 -5.87
CA LEU A 97 -23.51 -15.06 -6.55
C LEU A 97 -23.67 -15.00 -8.08
N SER A 98 -24.39 -15.97 -8.68
CA SER A 98 -24.66 -15.96 -10.13
C SER A 98 -25.57 -14.82 -10.60
N LEU A 99 -26.29 -14.17 -9.68
CA LEU A 99 -27.18 -13.05 -9.94
C LEU A 99 -26.52 -11.69 -9.70
N CYS A 100 -25.27 -11.67 -9.20
CA CYS A 100 -24.54 -10.42 -8.97
C CYS A 100 -24.25 -9.68 -10.28
N GLN A 101 -24.59 -8.40 -10.32
CA GLN A 101 -24.33 -7.53 -11.49
C GLN A 101 -23.49 -6.31 -11.12
N SER A 102 -23.53 -5.90 -9.84
CA SER A 102 -22.83 -4.73 -9.33
C SER A 102 -21.81 -5.08 -8.25
N ARG A 103 -20.85 -4.18 -7.99
CA ARG A 103 -19.89 -4.32 -6.88
C ARG A 103 -20.61 -4.48 -5.53
N GLN A 104 -21.71 -3.76 -5.32
CA GLN A 104 -22.47 -3.83 -4.08
C GLN A 104 -23.12 -5.21 -3.88
N ASP A 105 -23.60 -5.81 -4.96
CA ASP A 105 -24.14 -7.18 -4.92
C ASP A 105 -23.10 -8.17 -4.43
N PHE A 106 -21.89 -8.13 -5.01
CA PHE A 106 -20.82 -9.02 -4.60
C PHE A 106 -20.38 -8.78 -3.15
N ILE A 107 -20.31 -7.52 -2.70
CA ILE A 107 -19.99 -7.21 -1.28
C ILE A 107 -21.07 -7.79 -0.36
N GLN A 108 -22.35 -7.59 -0.69
CA GLN A 108 -23.46 -8.11 0.10
C GLN A 108 -23.45 -9.64 0.17
N VAL A 109 -23.23 -10.31 -0.97
CA VAL A 109 -23.13 -11.76 -1.06
C VAL A 109 -21.90 -12.28 -0.31
N ALA A 110 -20.75 -11.62 -0.39
CA ALA A 110 -19.55 -11.99 0.36
C ALA A 110 -19.77 -11.91 1.87
N LEU A 111 -20.34 -10.80 2.36
CA LEU A 111 -20.66 -10.61 3.78
C LEU A 111 -21.62 -11.68 4.31
N LYS A 112 -22.70 -11.92 3.58
CA LYS A 112 -23.70 -12.93 3.97
C LYS A 112 -23.14 -14.34 3.88
N SER A 113 -22.32 -14.64 2.88
CA SER A 113 -21.67 -15.94 2.75
C SER A 113 -20.73 -16.19 3.92
N ARG A 114 -19.97 -15.18 4.35
CA ARG A 114 -19.09 -15.26 5.53
C ARG A 114 -19.88 -15.47 6.82
N GLN A 115 -20.96 -14.71 7.02
CA GLN A 115 -21.88 -14.91 8.16
C GLN A 115 -22.41 -16.35 8.21
N TYR A 116 -22.70 -16.92 7.05
CA TYR A 116 -23.22 -18.28 6.90
C TYR A 116 -22.15 -19.37 6.82
N GLN A 117 -20.87 -19.02 7.01
CA GLN A 117 -19.73 -19.93 6.93
C GLN A 117 -19.58 -20.64 5.56
N CYS A 118 -20.12 -20.02 4.50
CA CYS A 118 -19.96 -20.43 3.11
C CYS A 118 -18.68 -19.82 2.54
N TYR A 119 -17.53 -20.23 3.06
CA TYR A 119 -16.23 -19.62 2.75
C TYR A 119 -15.83 -19.73 1.28
N GLU A 120 -16.20 -20.82 0.60
CA GLU A 120 -15.96 -21.00 -0.84
C GLU A 120 -16.68 -19.90 -1.65
N VAL A 121 -17.97 -19.68 -1.39
CA VAL A 121 -18.77 -18.63 -2.06
C VAL A 121 -18.26 -17.24 -1.71
N THR A 122 -17.81 -17.05 -0.46
CA THR A 122 -17.17 -15.79 -0.03
C THR A 122 -15.94 -15.52 -0.88
N ARG A 123 -15.05 -16.51 -1.02
CA ARG A 123 -13.84 -16.41 -1.83
C ARG A 123 -14.17 -16.12 -3.31
N ASP A 124 -15.15 -16.81 -3.89
CA ASP A 124 -15.49 -16.62 -5.30
C ASP A 124 -16.12 -15.23 -5.57
N ALA A 125 -16.92 -14.72 -4.63
CA ALA A 125 -17.43 -13.34 -4.67
C ALA A 125 -16.28 -12.31 -4.59
N VAL A 126 -15.30 -12.55 -3.72
CA VAL A 126 -14.11 -11.71 -3.54
C VAL A 126 -13.24 -11.71 -4.80
N HIS A 127 -13.00 -12.88 -5.40
CA HIS A 127 -12.26 -12.96 -6.66
C HIS A 127 -12.97 -12.22 -7.79
N SER A 128 -14.31 -12.28 -7.83
CA SER A 128 -15.10 -11.54 -8.82
C SER A 128 -14.98 -10.02 -8.61
N LEU A 129 -15.02 -9.54 -7.35
CA LEU A 129 -14.80 -8.14 -7.00
C LEU A 129 -13.43 -7.64 -7.47
N ILE A 130 -12.37 -8.34 -7.06
CA ILE A 130 -11.00 -7.95 -7.39
C ILE A 130 -10.74 -8.09 -8.89
N GLY A 131 -11.29 -9.13 -9.53
CA GLY A 131 -11.17 -9.38 -10.96
C GLY A 131 -11.81 -8.27 -11.81
N SER A 132 -12.93 -7.72 -11.36
CA SER A 132 -13.65 -6.63 -12.06
C SER A 132 -12.96 -5.27 -11.96
N ALA A 133 -12.07 -5.07 -10.98
CA ALA A 133 -11.34 -3.81 -10.80
C ALA A 133 -10.06 -3.79 -11.63
N THR A 134 -9.97 -2.87 -12.60
CA THR A 134 -8.87 -2.79 -13.57
C THR A 134 -7.97 -1.57 -13.39
N SER A 135 -8.40 -0.57 -12.63
CA SER A 135 -7.65 0.65 -12.35
C SER A 135 -7.22 0.73 -10.87
N ILE A 136 -6.20 1.54 -10.58
CA ILE A 136 -5.76 1.81 -9.19
C ILE A 136 -6.89 2.47 -8.39
N ASP A 137 -7.60 3.43 -8.98
CA ASP A 137 -8.70 4.13 -8.30
C ASP A 137 -9.85 3.18 -7.94
N ASP A 138 -10.19 2.25 -8.84
CA ASP A 138 -11.19 1.21 -8.56
C ASP A 138 -10.78 0.30 -7.41
N LEU A 139 -9.49 -0.02 -7.32
CA LEU A 139 -8.96 -0.87 -6.26
C LEU A 139 -8.91 -0.15 -4.91
N TYR A 140 -8.62 1.15 -4.89
CA TYR A 140 -8.70 1.97 -3.67
C TYR A 140 -10.14 2.12 -3.19
N ASP A 141 -11.08 2.41 -4.11
CA ASP A 141 -12.51 2.46 -3.79
C ASP A 141 -13.01 1.12 -3.24
N LEU A 142 -12.61 0.00 -3.87
CA LEU A 142 -12.92 -1.34 -3.39
C LEU A 142 -12.32 -1.61 -1.99
N ALA A 143 -11.07 -1.21 -1.76
CA ALA A 143 -10.42 -1.40 -0.47
C ALA A 143 -11.13 -0.63 0.66
N ARG A 144 -11.48 0.64 0.42
CA ARG A 144 -12.23 1.46 1.39
C ARG A 144 -13.59 0.85 1.71
N LYS A 145 -14.37 0.53 0.68
CA LYS A 145 -15.72 -0.04 0.84
C LYS A 145 -15.69 -1.39 1.56
N THR A 146 -14.70 -2.23 1.28
CA THR A 146 -14.59 -3.54 1.93
C THR A 146 -14.11 -3.42 3.38
N GLN A 147 -13.26 -2.43 3.69
CA GLN A 147 -12.87 -2.12 5.06
C GLN A 147 -14.04 -1.58 5.90
N GLU A 148 -14.91 -0.74 5.33
CA GLU A 148 -16.13 -0.25 6.00
C GLU A 148 -17.05 -1.38 6.47
N VAL A 149 -17.06 -2.49 5.75
CA VAL A 149 -17.87 -3.68 6.08
C VAL A 149 -17.06 -4.81 6.74
N ALA A 150 -15.86 -4.53 7.23
CA ALA A 150 -14.96 -5.46 7.93
C ALA A 150 -14.51 -6.70 7.10
N LEU A 151 -14.46 -6.56 5.78
CA LEU A 151 -13.80 -7.50 4.87
C LEU A 151 -12.33 -7.10 4.66
N ASN A 152 -11.57 -7.04 5.75
CA ASN A 152 -10.19 -6.54 5.76
C ASN A 152 -9.23 -7.34 4.86
N ASP A 153 -9.49 -8.64 4.71
CA ASP A 153 -8.77 -9.53 3.80
C ASP A 153 -8.93 -9.10 2.34
N VAL A 154 -10.15 -8.71 1.95
CA VAL A 154 -10.44 -8.21 0.60
C VAL A 154 -9.82 -6.83 0.39
N ALA A 155 -9.88 -5.98 1.40
CA ALA A 155 -9.26 -4.67 1.36
C ALA A 155 -7.76 -4.78 1.12
N HIS A 156 -7.10 -5.68 1.86
CA HIS A 156 -5.67 -5.92 1.75
C HIS A 156 -5.28 -6.49 0.37
N LEU A 157 -5.98 -7.53 -0.11
CA LEU A 157 -5.76 -8.08 -1.46
C LEU A 157 -5.99 -7.05 -2.58
N SER A 158 -6.95 -6.16 -2.42
CA SER A 158 -7.22 -5.08 -3.38
C SER A 158 -6.06 -4.09 -3.43
N MET A 159 -5.53 -3.71 -2.25
CA MET A 159 -4.36 -2.85 -2.15
C MET A 159 -3.09 -3.54 -2.68
N GLU A 160 -2.90 -4.84 -2.42
CA GLU A 160 -1.79 -5.60 -3.01
C GLU A 160 -1.85 -5.58 -4.53
N LYS A 161 -3.03 -5.80 -5.12
CA LYS A 161 -3.21 -5.68 -6.57
C LYS A 161 -2.94 -4.26 -7.05
N ALA A 162 -3.40 -3.24 -6.31
CA ALA A 162 -3.14 -1.84 -6.67
C ALA A 162 -1.64 -1.54 -6.72
N PHE A 163 -0.87 -2.07 -5.76
CA PHE A 163 0.58 -1.92 -5.72
C PHE A 163 1.25 -2.52 -6.97
N THR A 164 0.78 -3.65 -7.49
CA THR A 164 1.34 -4.24 -8.73
C THR A 164 1.15 -3.37 -9.98
N LEU A 165 0.23 -2.40 -9.94
CA LEU A 165 -0.04 -1.48 -11.04
C LEU A 165 0.74 -0.17 -10.92
N VAL A 166 1.37 0.11 -9.78
CA VAL A 166 2.20 1.30 -9.55
C VAL A 166 3.45 1.22 -10.41
N LYS A 167 3.75 2.30 -11.16
CA LYS A 167 4.91 2.35 -12.07
C LYS A 167 5.82 3.54 -11.83
N THR A 168 5.34 4.56 -11.11
CA THR A 168 6.08 5.80 -10.91
C THR A 168 6.27 6.12 -9.42
N VAL A 169 7.29 6.91 -9.10
CA VAL A 169 7.55 7.37 -7.72
C VAL A 169 6.35 8.11 -7.11
N PRO A 170 5.69 9.07 -7.81
CA PRO A 170 4.51 9.74 -7.26
C PRO A 170 3.34 8.79 -6.97
N GLU A 171 3.09 7.80 -7.84
CA GLU A 171 2.07 6.78 -7.61
C GLU A 171 2.41 5.92 -6.38
N CYS A 172 3.67 5.55 -6.20
CA CYS A 172 4.10 4.77 -5.04
C CYS A 172 3.94 5.55 -3.73
N LEU A 173 4.26 6.85 -3.74
CA LEU A 173 4.02 7.73 -2.60
C LEU A 173 2.52 7.92 -2.32
N ALA A 174 1.68 8.01 -3.36
CA ALA A 174 0.23 8.05 -3.20
C ALA A 174 -0.30 6.74 -2.60
N PHE A 175 0.18 5.60 -3.09
CA PHE A 175 -0.12 4.29 -2.56
C PHE A 175 0.27 4.16 -1.07
N ALA A 176 1.47 4.58 -0.69
CA ALA A 176 1.94 4.50 0.70
C ALA A 176 1.06 5.34 1.64
N ARG A 177 0.59 6.52 1.20
CA ARG A 177 -0.38 7.33 1.94
C ARG A 177 -1.71 6.61 2.10
N GLU A 178 -2.23 6.05 1.01
CA GLU A 178 -3.51 5.34 1.04
C GLU A 178 -3.44 4.11 1.97
N ALA A 179 -2.39 3.30 1.85
CA ALA A 179 -2.15 2.17 2.74
C ALA A 179 -2.06 2.61 4.22
N LYS A 180 -1.42 3.76 4.50
CA LYS A 180 -1.38 4.30 5.87
C LYS A 180 -2.77 4.66 6.40
N LEU A 181 -3.58 5.31 5.57
CA LEU A 181 -4.93 5.74 5.94
C LEU A 181 -5.82 4.53 6.28
N LEU A 182 -5.67 3.45 5.52
CA LEU A 182 -6.37 2.18 5.77
C LEU A 182 -5.74 1.35 6.90
N SER A 183 -4.73 1.87 7.61
CA SER A 183 -4.00 1.18 8.68
C SER A 183 -3.30 -0.11 8.24
N MET A 184 -2.91 -0.18 6.95
CA MET A 184 -2.12 -1.27 6.36
C MET A 184 -0.63 -0.91 6.42
N ASP A 185 -0.09 -0.95 7.64
CA ASP A 185 1.28 -0.52 7.93
C ASP A 185 2.34 -1.38 7.20
N ASP A 186 2.04 -2.65 6.95
CA ASP A 186 2.88 -3.57 6.20
C ASP A 186 3.03 -3.17 4.73
N LEU A 187 1.92 -2.81 4.07
CA LEU A 187 1.91 -2.34 2.67
C LEU A 187 2.54 -0.95 2.53
N ASN A 188 2.28 -0.05 3.48
CA ASN A 188 2.98 1.24 3.52
C ASN A 188 4.49 1.02 3.62
N ARG A 189 4.93 0.22 4.59
CA ARG A 189 6.34 -0.06 4.80
C ARG A 189 6.98 -0.71 3.57
N LYS A 190 6.28 -1.64 2.92
CA LYS A 190 6.73 -2.27 1.67
C LYS A 190 6.95 -1.23 0.57
N ALA A 191 5.97 -0.39 0.29
CA ALA A 191 6.07 0.64 -0.74
C ALA A 191 7.22 1.64 -0.48
N CYS A 192 7.36 2.11 0.76
CA CYS A 192 8.47 3.00 1.13
C CYS A 192 9.83 2.31 1.01
N LYS A 193 9.93 1.02 1.37
CA LYS A 193 11.16 0.25 1.24
C LYS A 193 11.53 0.04 -0.23
N ASP A 194 10.58 -0.32 -1.08
CA ASP A 194 10.81 -0.55 -2.51
C ASP A 194 11.28 0.76 -3.19
N LEU A 195 10.71 1.91 -2.83
CA LEU A 195 11.21 3.23 -3.26
C LEU A 195 12.68 3.47 -2.88
N ILE A 196 13.05 3.15 -1.64
CA ILE A 196 14.44 3.26 -1.20
C ILE A 196 15.32 2.28 -1.98
N ASP A 197 14.86 1.05 -2.20
CA ASP A 197 15.62 -0.03 -2.83
C ASP A 197 15.89 0.19 -4.32
N ASP A 198 14.95 0.81 -5.02
CA ASP A 198 15.06 1.07 -6.46
C ASP A 198 15.93 2.28 -6.78
N GLU A 199 16.16 3.20 -5.84
CA GLU A 199 16.96 4.41 -6.09
C GLU A 199 18.48 4.16 -5.94
N PRO A 200 19.27 4.35 -7.02
CA PRO A 200 20.73 4.18 -6.97
C PRO A 200 21.51 5.43 -6.51
N ASN A 201 20.93 6.63 -6.56
CA ASN A 201 21.63 7.89 -6.32
C ASN A 201 21.47 8.37 -4.87
N ALA A 202 22.57 8.84 -4.26
CA ALA A 202 22.57 9.33 -2.88
C ALA A 202 21.71 10.59 -2.68
N HIS A 203 21.76 11.54 -3.61
CA HIS A 203 20.96 12.76 -3.55
C HIS A 203 19.46 12.45 -3.63
N GLU A 204 19.05 11.63 -4.59
CA GLU A 204 17.65 11.22 -4.74
C GLU A 204 17.16 10.41 -3.54
N LEU A 205 18.00 9.55 -2.94
CA LEU A 205 17.68 8.90 -1.67
C LEU A 205 17.39 9.91 -0.55
N MET A 206 18.14 11.01 -0.49
CA MET A 206 17.89 12.07 0.50
C MET A 206 16.60 12.84 0.18
N VAL A 207 16.22 12.98 -1.09
CA VAL A 207 14.91 13.53 -1.49
C VAL A 207 13.77 12.59 -1.08
N ILE A 208 13.90 11.29 -1.37
CA ILE A 208 12.94 10.24 -0.95
C ILE A 208 12.76 10.25 0.56
N LEU A 209 13.86 10.37 1.33
CA LEU A 209 13.80 10.46 2.79
C LEU A 209 12.77 11.51 3.22
N HIS A 210 12.83 12.73 2.68
CA HIS A 210 11.91 13.82 3.03
C HIS A 210 10.44 13.49 2.74
N TYR A 211 10.16 12.69 1.70
CA TYR A 211 8.81 12.25 1.38
C TYR A 211 8.29 11.14 2.30
N ILE A 212 9.18 10.29 2.82
CA ILE A 212 8.79 9.17 3.68
C ILE A 212 8.80 9.49 5.18
N GLU A 213 9.53 10.53 5.62
CA GLU A 213 9.58 10.92 7.06
C GLU A 213 8.18 11.11 7.68
N PRO A 214 7.18 11.71 6.99
CA PRO A 214 5.83 11.87 7.52
C PRO A 214 5.14 10.55 7.89
N PHE A 215 5.55 9.41 7.33
CA PHE A 215 5.02 8.09 7.68
C PHE A 215 5.55 7.57 9.03
N LYS A 216 6.58 8.21 9.61
CA LYS A 216 7.17 7.89 10.91
C LYS A 216 7.76 6.48 11.01
N LEU A 217 8.28 5.97 9.89
CA LEU A 217 8.94 4.66 9.79
C LEU A 217 10.44 4.80 10.09
N LYS A 218 10.77 4.94 11.39
CA LYS A 218 12.15 5.24 11.85
C LYS A 218 13.20 4.27 11.33
N ASP A 219 12.84 3.00 11.23
CA ASP A 219 13.71 1.95 10.70
C ASP A 219 14.02 2.16 9.21
N LEU A 220 13.03 2.58 8.41
CA LEU A 220 13.23 2.91 7.00
C LEU A 220 13.97 4.23 6.82
N ASP A 221 13.74 5.23 7.68
CA ASP A 221 14.50 6.48 7.65
C ASP A 221 16.00 6.20 7.84
N ARG A 222 16.32 5.38 8.86
CA ARG A 222 17.69 4.93 9.13
C ARG A 222 18.24 4.10 7.98
N TYR A 223 17.44 3.21 7.40
CA TYR A 223 17.82 2.40 6.24
C TYR A 223 18.16 3.24 5.01
N CYS A 224 17.32 4.24 4.69
CA CYS A 224 17.50 5.18 3.60
C CYS A 224 18.82 5.95 3.74
N MET A 225 19.10 6.50 4.92
CA MET A 225 20.34 7.21 5.18
C MET A 225 21.58 6.32 5.06
N LYS A 226 21.51 5.06 5.52
CA LYS A 226 22.62 4.11 5.34
C LYS A 226 22.87 3.81 3.88
N LYS A 227 21.80 3.55 3.12
CA LYS A 227 21.91 3.31 1.68
C LYS A 227 22.47 4.54 0.95
N ALA A 228 22.02 5.74 1.29
CA ALA A 228 22.55 6.99 0.74
C ALA A 228 24.05 7.13 1.04
N LEU A 229 24.49 6.79 2.26
CA LEU A 229 25.89 6.84 2.67
C LEU A 229 26.79 5.85 1.89
N ASP A 230 26.25 4.71 1.49
CA ASP A 230 26.95 3.72 0.66
C ASP A 230 27.04 4.16 -0.82
N ARG A 231 26.13 5.04 -1.26
CA ARG A 231 26.07 5.58 -2.63
C ARG A 231 26.70 6.96 -2.78
N ALA A 232 27.01 7.63 -1.67
CA ALA A 232 27.54 8.99 -1.67
C ALA A 232 28.96 9.05 -2.25
N VAL A 233 29.18 10.05 -3.12
CA VAL A 233 30.47 10.27 -3.79
C VAL A 233 30.97 11.68 -3.56
N SER A 234 30.08 12.67 -3.57
CA SER A 234 30.43 14.09 -3.45
C SER A 234 30.43 14.57 -2.01
N GLU A 235 31.14 15.67 -1.73
CA GLU A 235 31.07 16.36 -0.43
C GLU A 235 29.62 16.75 -0.07
N GLN A 236 28.83 17.17 -1.07
CA GLN A 236 27.44 17.56 -0.88
C GLN A 236 26.56 16.40 -0.41
N ASP A 237 26.73 15.21 -0.99
CA ASP A 237 25.99 14.01 -0.56
C ASP A 237 26.23 13.72 0.93
N PHE A 238 27.49 13.78 1.35
CA PHE A 238 27.86 13.55 2.76
C PHE A 238 27.32 14.65 3.68
N LEU A 239 27.25 15.89 3.22
CA LEU A 239 26.69 17.01 3.99
C LEU A 239 25.18 16.83 4.19
N ASP A 240 24.44 16.44 3.15
CA ASP A 240 23.00 16.20 3.21
C ASP A 240 22.67 15.06 4.18
N ILE A 241 23.43 13.96 4.10
CA ILE A 241 23.31 12.81 5.00
C ILE A 241 23.68 13.20 6.44
N TYR A 242 24.73 13.98 6.64
CA TYR A 242 25.15 14.48 7.96
C TYR A 242 24.03 15.29 8.61
N ASN A 243 23.47 16.26 7.89
CA ASN A 243 22.40 17.11 8.41
C ASN A 243 21.16 16.28 8.78
N ALA A 244 20.76 15.33 7.93
CA ALA A 244 19.61 14.47 8.20
C ALA A 244 19.84 13.56 9.42
N SER A 245 20.99 12.90 9.50
CA SER A 245 21.32 11.97 10.59
C SER A 245 21.54 12.69 11.93
N GLN A 246 22.09 13.91 11.91
CA GLN A 246 22.24 14.74 13.11
C GLN A 246 20.88 15.14 13.70
N ARG A 247 19.94 15.60 12.87
CA ARG A 247 18.56 15.94 13.31
C ARG A 247 17.86 14.76 13.99
N ARG A 248 18.23 13.53 13.62
CA ARG A 248 17.62 12.28 14.09
C ARG A 248 18.39 11.60 15.23
N GLY A 249 19.56 12.13 15.61
CA GLY A 249 20.39 11.54 16.67
C GLY A 249 21.06 10.23 16.27
N GLU A 250 21.24 9.96 14.97
CA GLU A 250 21.85 8.72 14.46
C GLU A 250 23.37 8.82 14.49
N GLY A 251 23.92 8.65 15.70
CA GLY A 251 25.33 8.84 16.07
C GLY A 251 26.34 8.21 15.11
N ASP A 252 26.13 6.95 14.79
CA ASP A 252 27.02 6.17 13.93
C ASP A 252 26.99 6.66 12.47
N ILE A 253 25.83 7.06 11.96
CA ILE A 253 25.68 7.52 10.58
C ILE A 253 26.33 8.90 10.40
N PHE A 254 26.01 9.86 11.28
CA PHE A 254 26.51 11.22 11.09
C PHE A 254 28.03 11.31 11.24
N GLN A 255 28.64 10.51 12.14
CA GLN A 255 30.10 10.49 12.31
C GLN A 255 30.80 9.97 11.07
N VAL A 256 30.25 8.92 10.43
CA VAL A 256 30.80 8.38 9.19
C VAL A 256 30.61 9.36 8.04
N ALA A 257 29.44 9.99 7.92
CA ALA A 257 29.19 11.02 6.93
C ALA A 257 30.17 12.20 7.07
N LEU A 258 30.40 12.67 8.31
CA LEU A 258 31.36 13.74 8.60
C LEU A 258 32.79 13.38 8.19
N TYR A 259 33.25 12.18 8.55
CA TYR A 259 34.58 11.70 8.21
C TYR A 259 34.76 11.56 6.69
N ARG A 260 33.81 10.89 6.01
CA ARG A 260 33.87 10.68 4.55
C ARG A 260 33.75 11.99 3.77
N GLY A 261 32.90 12.92 4.23
CA GLY A 261 32.77 14.25 3.63
C GLY A 261 34.06 15.07 3.69
N ARG A 262 34.73 15.11 4.86
CA ARG A 262 36.05 15.75 4.99
C ARG A 262 37.09 15.14 4.05
N LYS A 263 37.09 13.80 3.92
CA LYS A 263 37.98 13.11 2.99
C LYS A 263 37.69 13.47 1.53
N ALA A 264 36.41 13.47 1.13
CA ALA A 264 36.00 13.84 -0.22
C ALA A 264 36.45 15.26 -0.60
N ARG A 265 36.24 16.22 0.31
CA ARG A 265 36.71 17.60 0.15
C ARG A 265 38.22 17.69 -0.07
N LEU A 266 39.01 17.02 0.77
CA LEU A 266 40.47 17.02 0.66
C LEU A 266 40.93 16.40 -0.67
N MET A 267 40.33 15.29 -1.10
CA MET A 267 40.65 14.68 -2.39
C MET A 267 40.33 15.61 -3.56
N GLN A 268 39.22 16.34 -3.50
CA GLN A 268 38.86 17.32 -4.52
C GLN A 268 39.83 18.51 -4.56
N GLN A 269 40.28 18.99 -3.39
CA GLN A 269 41.31 20.04 -3.30
C GLN A 269 42.63 19.59 -3.92
N ILE A 270 43.13 18.40 -3.56
CA ILE A 270 44.35 17.83 -4.12
C ILE A 270 44.25 17.68 -5.64
N LYS A 271 43.10 17.19 -6.13
CA LYS A 271 42.87 17.04 -7.57
C LYS A 271 42.91 18.39 -8.29
N ASN A 272 42.23 19.40 -7.75
CA ASN A 272 42.22 20.75 -8.33
C ASN A 272 43.63 21.37 -8.34
N GLU A 273 44.41 21.19 -7.26
CA GLU A 273 45.80 21.64 -7.18
C GLU A 273 46.69 20.96 -8.23
N GLN A 274 46.53 19.64 -8.42
CA GLN A 274 47.25 18.88 -9.45
C GLN A 274 46.89 19.33 -10.86
N GLU A 275 45.60 19.52 -11.15
CA GLU A 275 45.13 20.02 -12.44
C GLU A 275 45.66 21.43 -12.72
N THR A 276 45.66 22.31 -11.72
CA THR A 276 46.20 23.66 -11.85
C THR A 276 47.71 23.66 -12.06
N ALA A 277 48.44 22.80 -11.33
CA ALA A 277 49.88 22.65 -11.49
C ALA A 277 50.25 22.08 -12.87
N GLN A 278 49.50 21.11 -13.37
CA GLN A 278 49.69 20.54 -14.71
C GLN A 278 49.44 21.59 -15.80
N GLN A 279 48.35 22.36 -15.70
CA GLN A 279 48.06 23.45 -16.63
C GLN A 279 49.16 24.53 -16.62
N ALA A 280 49.72 24.85 -15.45
CA ALA A 280 50.81 25.81 -15.34
C ALA A 280 52.10 25.29 -15.99
N LEU A 281 52.40 24.00 -15.85
CA LEU A 281 53.54 23.35 -16.52
C LEU A 281 53.37 23.35 -18.04
N ASP A 282 52.19 22.96 -18.54
CA ASP A 282 51.88 22.92 -19.97
C ASP A 282 51.96 24.33 -20.58
N ALA A 283 51.47 25.35 -19.86
CA ALA A 283 51.56 26.75 -20.28
C ALA A 283 53.00 27.27 -20.30
N GLN A 284 53.84 26.88 -19.34
CA GLN A 284 55.27 27.21 -19.34
C GLN A 284 56.00 26.56 -20.52
N GLN A 285 55.70 25.28 -20.81
CA GLN A 285 56.30 24.58 -21.94
C GLN A 285 55.87 25.19 -23.28
N ALA A 286 54.59 25.54 -23.44
CA ALA A 286 54.09 26.22 -24.63
C ALA A 286 54.77 27.58 -24.84
N LYS A 287 54.94 28.37 -23.77
CA LYS A 287 55.63 29.66 -23.84
C LYS A 287 57.11 29.51 -24.19
N ALA A 288 57.81 28.54 -23.58
CA ALA A 288 59.21 28.26 -23.89
C ALA A 288 59.42 27.82 -25.34
N GLN A 289 58.51 27.01 -25.91
CA GLN A 289 58.56 26.63 -27.32
C GLN A 289 58.32 27.82 -28.26
N GLN A 290 57.43 28.74 -27.88
CA GLN A 290 57.15 29.95 -28.65
C GLN A 290 58.35 30.91 -28.67
N ASP A 291 59.04 31.07 -27.54
CA ASP A 291 60.25 31.90 -27.41
C ASP A 291 61.43 31.32 -28.22
N LEU A 292 61.58 29.98 -28.27
CA LEU A 292 62.58 29.31 -29.11
C LEU A 292 62.34 29.52 -30.60
N GLN A 293 61.08 29.54 -31.06
CA GLN A 293 60.75 29.82 -32.46
C GLN A 293 60.98 31.29 -32.85
N THR A 294 60.80 32.23 -31.92
CA THR A 294 61.08 33.66 -32.17
C THR A 294 62.57 33.98 -32.15
N GLN A 295 63.39 33.28 -31.36
CA GLN A 295 64.85 33.44 -31.42
C GLN A 295 65.49 32.78 -32.66
N GLY A 296 64.94 31.68 -33.16
CA GLY A 296 65.42 31.01 -34.37
C GLY A 296 65.26 31.80 -35.67
N THR A 297 64.48 32.88 -35.67
CA THR A 297 64.28 33.78 -36.82
C THR A 297 65.08 35.09 -36.73
N ALA A 298 65.77 35.35 -35.61
CA ALA A 298 66.41 36.64 -35.33
C ALA A 298 67.94 36.68 -35.59
N ASN A 299 68.54 35.70 -36.27
CA ASN A 299 69.97 35.76 -36.57
C ASN A 299 70.35 35.20 -37.96
N PRO A 300 70.58 36.06 -38.96
CA PRO A 300 71.59 35.84 -39.98
C PRO A 300 72.73 36.85 -39.77
N SER A 301 73.86 36.36 -39.26
CA SER A 301 75.12 37.10 -39.27
C SER A 301 75.55 37.42 -40.71
N GLN A 302 75.93 38.68 -40.90
CA GLN A 302 76.64 39.22 -42.05
C GLN A 302 77.72 38.28 -42.60
N GLN A 303 77.78 38.10 -43.92
CA GLN A 303 79.03 37.96 -44.67
C GLN A 303 78.83 38.15 -46.18
N ASN A 304 79.77 38.90 -46.79
CA ASN A 304 80.10 39.07 -48.21
C ASN A 304 79.33 40.07 -49.09
N ALA A 305 79.98 41.22 -49.33
CA ALA A 305 80.65 41.59 -50.60
C ALA A 305 81.03 43.10 -50.47
N GLY A 306 82.25 43.59 -50.71
CA GLY A 306 83.23 43.15 -51.69
C GLY A 306 82.92 43.74 -53.07
N PHE A 307 82.98 45.07 -53.22
CA PHE A 307 83.56 45.87 -54.33
C PHE A 307 83.26 47.36 -54.12
#